data_AF-A0A3R7VVP7-F1
#
_entry.id   AF-A0A3R7VVP7-F1
#
_cell.length_a   1.000
_cell.length_b   1.000
_cell.length_c   1.000
_cell.angle_alpha   90.00
_cell.angle_beta   90.00
_cell.angle_gamma   90.00
#
_symmetry.space_group_name_H-M   'P 1'
#
loop_
_entity.id
_entity.type
_entity.pdbx_description
1 polymer ?
#
loop_
_entity_poly.entity_id
_entity_poly.type
_entity_poly.pdbx_seq_one_letter_code
_entity_poly.pdbx_strand_id
1 'polypeptide(L)'
;MKVLKNWLLRLIARPKPYSPPNFDSINMDSQKCLMVVGVVGGRLEVYSNRIRIVRDGIINQILELFGASSGYVDTTIMINKLSVVNISSPLLINDFVYFAYPGSPPRTGHHLRDATAENAFMLNFFDNRRVFDAIELITELAEDKVVSNILLRKRLVQI
;
A
#
# COMPACT_ATOMS: atom_id res chain seq x y z
N MET A 1 -14.91 -9.43 -32.08
CA MET A 1 -16.11 -8.88 -31.40
C MET A 1 -16.46 -9.54 -30.05
N LYS A 2 -16.14 -10.82 -29.80
CA LYS A 2 -16.38 -11.49 -28.49
C LYS A 2 -15.51 -10.94 -27.33
N VAL A 3 -14.26 -10.57 -27.62
CA VAL A 3 -13.28 -10.07 -26.62
C VAL A 3 -13.75 -8.75 -25.98
N LEU A 4 -14.28 -7.82 -26.78
CA LEU A 4 -14.76 -6.51 -26.32
C LEU A 4 -16.00 -6.64 -25.41
N LYS A 5 -16.86 -7.63 -25.68
CA LYS A 5 -18.08 -7.89 -24.89
C LYS A 5 -17.74 -8.49 -23.52
N ASN A 6 -16.75 -9.38 -23.45
CA ASN A 6 -16.21 -9.89 -22.19
C ASN A 6 -15.46 -8.82 -21.39
N TRP A 7 -14.82 -7.86 -22.07
CA TRP A 7 -14.15 -6.72 -21.43
C TRP A 7 -15.15 -5.76 -20.78
N LEU A 8 -16.25 -5.41 -21.47
CA LEU A 8 -17.33 -4.61 -20.89
C LEU A 8 -17.99 -5.29 -19.68
N LEU A 9 -18.17 -6.62 -19.73
CA LEU A 9 -18.70 -7.39 -18.60
C LEU A 9 -17.76 -7.38 -17.38
N ARG A 10 -16.43 -7.34 -17.59
CA ARG A 10 -15.43 -7.21 -16.51
C ARG A 10 -15.34 -5.80 -15.93
N LEU A 11 -15.63 -4.76 -16.70
CA LEU A 11 -15.72 -3.37 -16.21
C LEU A 11 -16.97 -3.13 -15.36
N ILE A 12 -18.09 -3.76 -15.72
CA ILE A 12 -19.37 -3.63 -14.99
C ILE A 12 -19.36 -4.54 -13.75
N ALA A 13 -18.72 -5.70 -13.83
CA ALA A 13 -18.44 -6.51 -12.66
C ALA A 13 -17.42 -5.80 -11.78
N ARG A 14 -17.89 -5.10 -10.74
CA ARG A 14 -16.99 -4.68 -9.65
C ARG A 14 -16.15 -5.89 -9.26
N PRO A 15 -14.81 -5.79 -9.16
CA PRO A 15 -14.02 -6.88 -8.62
C PRO A 15 -14.70 -7.26 -7.30
N LYS A 16 -14.98 -8.56 -7.11
CA LYS A 16 -15.51 -9.03 -5.82
C LYS A 16 -14.63 -8.39 -4.75
N PRO A 17 -15.20 -7.75 -3.71
CA PRO A 17 -14.38 -7.25 -2.62
C PRO A 17 -13.50 -8.40 -2.19
N TYR A 18 -12.19 -8.19 -2.25
CA TYR A 18 -11.21 -9.22 -1.97
C TYR A 18 -11.54 -9.81 -0.60
N SER A 19 -11.83 -11.10 -0.60
CA SER A 19 -11.92 -11.89 0.62
C SER A 19 -10.51 -12.39 0.90
N PRO A 20 -9.90 -12.00 2.02
CA PRO A 20 -8.53 -12.42 2.33
C PRO A 20 -8.42 -13.94 2.31
N PRO A 21 -7.31 -14.51 1.80
CA PRO A 21 -7.03 -15.93 1.94
C PRO A 21 -7.12 -16.28 3.42
N ASN A 22 -7.80 -17.39 3.71
CA ASN A 22 -8.04 -17.86 5.06
C ASN A 22 -6.72 -18.32 5.70
N PHE A 23 -5.93 -17.36 6.17
CA PHE A 23 -4.91 -17.57 7.19
C PHE A 23 -5.67 -17.57 8.51
N ASP A 24 -5.95 -18.75 9.05
CA ASP A 24 -6.74 -18.95 10.26
C ASP A 24 -6.49 -17.87 11.34
N SER A 25 -7.53 -17.06 11.59
CA SER A 25 -8.06 -16.78 12.92
C SER A 25 -7.07 -16.60 14.08
N ILE A 26 -6.11 -15.69 13.97
CA ILE A 26 -5.46 -15.09 15.16
C ILE A 26 -5.57 -13.56 15.05
N ASN A 27 -6.74 -13.03 15.41
CA ASN A 27 -6.95 -11.60 15.74
C ASN A 27 -6.70 -10.55 14.63
N MET A 28 -6.99 -10.82 13.35
CA MET A 28 -6.86 -9.80 12.30
C MET A 28 -8.14 -8.96 12.04
N ASP A 29 -9.31 -9.42 12.52
CA ASP A 29 -10.63 -8.80 12.27
C ASP A 29 -11.15 -7.87 13.39
N SER A 30 -10.46 -7.80 14.53
CA SER A 30 -10.82 -6.91 15.65
C SER A 30 -10.06 -5.58 15.64
N GLN A 31 -9.20 -5.34 14.65
CA GLN A 31 -8.35 -4.15 14.59
C GLN A 31 -9.00 -3.05 13.76
N LYS A 32 -9.37 -1.97 14.45
CA LYS A 32 -10.00 -0.77 13.89
C LYS A 32 -9.18 -0.24 12.71
N CYS A 33 -9.78 -0.28 11.51
CA CYS A 33 -9.29 0.50 10.38
C CYS A 33 -9.43 1.98 10.73
N LEU A 34 -8.33 2.71 10.68
CA LEU A 34 -8.28 4.12 11.06
C LEU A 34 -8.57 5.02 9.86
N MET A 35 -8.07 4.63 8.68
CA MET A 35 -8.24 5.40 7.47
C MET A 35 -8.15 4.51 6.23
N VAL A 36 -8.93 4.83 5.20
CA VAL A 36 -8.81 4.26 3.85
C VAL A 36 -8.71 5.41 2.86
N VAL A 37 -7.71 5.36 1.99
CA VAL A 37 -7.44 6.39 0.98
C VAL A 37 -7.37 5.75 -0.39
N GLY A 38 -8.22 6.21 -1.31
CA GLY A 38 -8.20 5.80 -2.71
C GLY A 38 -7.30 6.71 -3.56
N VAL A 39 -6.53 6.11 -4.45
CA VAL A 39 -5.67 6.78 -5.42
C VAL A 39 -5.82 6.13 -6.80
N VAL A 40 -5.31 6.77 -7.85
CA VAL A 40 -5.32 6.17 -9.20
C VAL A 40 -4.57 4.82 -9.23
N GLY A 41 -3.54 4.67 -8.40
CA GLY A 41 -2.81 3.41 -8.23
C GLY A 41 -3.53 2.31 -7.44
N GLY A 42 -4.73 2.55 -6.89
CA GLY A 42 -5.47 1.62 -6.04
C GLY A 42 -5.94 2.24 -4.72
N ARG A 43 -5.65 1.62 -3.58
CA ARG A 43 -5.97 2.17 -2.26
C ARG A 43 -4.93 1.81 -1.19
N LEU A 44 -4.82 2.69 -0.21
CA LEU A 44 -4.06 2.51 1.02
C LEU A 44 -5.03 2.36 2.19
N GLU A 45 -4.92 1.27 2.93
CA GLU A 45 -5.69 1.01 4.14
C GLU A 45 -4.73 1.09 5.35
N VAL A 46 -5.03 1.97 6.30
CA VAL A 46 -4.24 2.18 7.51
C VAL A 46 -4.98 1.58 8.70
N TYR A 47 -4.34 0.64 9.37
CA TYR A 47 -4.80 0.01 10.61
C TYR A 47 -3.85 0.40 11.75
N SER A 48 -4.26 0.16 12.99
CA SER A 48 -3.47 0.52 14.18
C SER A 48 -2.09 -0.15 14.29
N ASN A 49 -1.84 -1.24 13.56
CA ASN A 49 -0.58 -2.00 13.59
C ASN A 49 0.01 -2.30 12.22
N ARG A 50 -0.71 -2.04 11.13
CA ARG A 50 -0.33 -2.41 9.77
C ARG A 50 -0.86 -1.41 8.77
N ILE A 51 -0.17 -1.33 7.65
CA ILE A 51 -0.64 -0.68 6.44
C ILE A 51 -0.86 -1.76 5.38
N ARG A 52 -1.85 -1.56 4.54
CA ARG A 52 -2.13 -2.44 3.42
C ARG A 52 -2.28 -1.64 2.14
N ILE A 53 -1.52 -2.02 1.15
CA ILE A 53 -1.47 -1.40 -0.16
C ILE A 53 -2.19 -2.35 -1.11
N VAL A 54 -3.34 -1.93 -1.61
CA VAL A 54 -4.13 -2.71 -2.57
C VAL A 54 -4.03 -2.02 -3.92
N ARG A 55 -3.34 -2.64 -4.87
CA ARG A 55 -3.14 -2.11 -6.22
C ARG A 55 -4.19 -2.68 -7.17
N ASP A 56 -5.42 -2.20 -7.04
CA ASP A 56 -6.56 -2.54 -7.90
C ASP A 56 -6.99 -1.39 -8.84
N GLY A 57 -6.24 -0.29 -8.81
CA GLY A 57 -6.50 0.90 -9.62
C GLY A 57 -6.37 0.69 -11.13
N ILE A 58 -7.07 1.52 -11.90
CA ILE A 58 -7.14 1.46 -13.37
C ILE A 58 -5.75 1.50 -14.03
N ILE A 59 -4.79 2.26 -13.48
CA ILE A 59 -3.44 2.32 -14.04
C ILE A 59 -2.74 0.96 -13.99
N ASN A 60 -2.90 0.17 -12.93
CA ASN A 60 -2.27 -1.15 -12.85
C ASN A 60 -2.85 -2.12 -13.89
N GLN A 61 -4.16 -2.02 -14.16
CA GLN A 61 -4.81 -2.81 -15.20
C GLN A 61 -4.31 -2.41 -16.59
N ILE A 62 -4.06 -1.13 -16.84
CA ILE A 62 -3.46 -0.65 -18.09
C ILE A 62 -2.03 -1.19 -18.22
N LEU A 63 -1.22 -1.09 -17.17
CA LEU A 63 0.16 -1.59 -17.18
C LEU A 63 0.24 -3.12 -17.35
N GLU A 64 -0.71 -3.86 -16.79
CA GLU A 64 -0.87 -5.30 -17.02
C GLU A 64 -1.14 -5.62 -18.51
N LEU A 65 -1.99 -4.85 -19.19
CA LEU A 65 -2.26 -5.03 -20.62
C LEU A 65 -1.01 -4.84 -21.50
N PHE A 66 -0.08 -3.98 -21.08
CA PHE A 66 1.20 -3.79 -21.77
C PHE A 66 2.31 -4.75 -21.28
N GLY A 67 1.99 -5.70 -20.40
CA GLY A 67 2.95 -6.66 -19.86
C GLY A 67 3.98 -6.04 -18.91
N ALA A 68 3.73 -4.83 -18.41
CA ALA A 68 4.68 -4.06 -17.61
C ALA A 68 4.51 -4.27 -16.09
N SER A 69 3.40 -4.86 -15.63
CA SER A 69 3.14 -5.10 -14.20
C SER A 69 2.12 -6.22 -13.99
N SER A 70 2.09 -6.83 -12.80
CA SER A 70 0.98 -7.71 -12.38
C SER A 70 -0.20 -6.85 -11.92
N GLY A 71 -1.38 -7.05 -12.52
CA GLY A 71 -2.51 -6.14 -12.37
C GLY A 71 -3.19 -6.09 -11.00
N TYR A 72 -2.92 -7.05 -10.13
CA TYR A 72 -3.37 -7.05 -8.74
C TYR A 72 -2.22 -7.39 -7.81
N VAL A 73 -1.91 -6.48 -6.88
CA VAL A 73 -0.92 -6.70 -5.82
C VAL A 73 -1.53 -6.24 -4.50
N ASP A 74 -1.41 -7.06 -3.48
CA ASP A 74 -1.88 -6.78 -2.13
C ASP A 74 -0.73 -6.96 -1.15
N THR A 75 -0.18 -5.84 -0.70
CA THR A 75 1.00 -5.80 0.16
C THR A 75 0.59 -5.36 1.55
N THR A 76 0.80 -6.23 2.53
CA THR A 76 0.59 -5.89 3.95
C THR A 76 1.94 -5.66 4.63
N ILE A 77 2.12 -4.48 5.22
CA ILE A 77 3.36 -4.09 5.91
C ILE A 77 3.00 -3.77 7.35
N MET A 78 3.69 -4.38 8.31
CA MET A 78 3.51 -4.06 9.72
C MET A 78 4.17 -2.71 10.04
N ILE A 79 3.48 -1.83 10.77
CA ILE A 79 3.97 -0.49 11.11
C ILE A 79 5.30 -0.58 11.88
N ASN A 80 5.46 -1.59 12.74
CA ASN A 80 6.70 -1.80 13.49
C ASN A 80 7.92 -2.21 12.63
N LYS A 81 7.69 -2.65 11.39
CA LYS A 81 8.74 -3.00 10.41
C LYS A 81 8.98 -1.89 9.41
N LEU A 82 8.13 -0.85 9.41
CA LEU A 82 8.29 0.26 8.50
C LEU A 82 9.52 1.07 8.89
N SER A 83 10.42 1.27 7.94
CA SER A 83 11.69 1.98 8.16
C SER A 83 11.64 3.39 7.59
N VAL A 84 11.12 3.53 6.35
CA VAL A 84 11.06 4.82 5.66
C VAL A 84 9.80 4.90 4.82
N VAL A 85 9.16 6.08 4.81
CA VAL A 85 8.15 6.46 3.82
C VAL A 85 8.75 7.58 2.97
N ASN A 86 8.79 7.41 1.65
CA ASN A 86 9.35 8.42 0.75
C ASN A 86 8.34 8.74 -0.35
N ILE A 87 8.13 10.02 -0.61
CA ILE A 87 7.34 10.50 -1.73
C ILE A 87 8.32 10.90 -2.83
N SER A 88 8.20 10.25 -3.98
CA SER A 88 8.99 10.58 -5.16
C SER A 88 8.10 11.33 -6.14
N SER A 89 8.58 12.47 -6.63
CA SER A 89 7.89 13.30 -7.63
C SER A 89 8.71 13.37 -8.93
N PRO A 90 8.57 12.41 -9.84
CA PRO A 90 9.31 12.40 -11.10
C PRO A 90 8.72 13.39 -12.09
N LEU A 91 9.55 13.92 -13.00
CA LEU A 91 9.10 14.91 -14.00
C LEU A 91 8.10 14.36 -15.03
N LEU A 92 8.17 13.05 -15.33
CA LEU A 92 7.48 12.43 -16.48
C LEU A 92 6.36 11.46 -16.10
N ILE A 93 6.20 11.15 -14.83
CA ILE A 93 5.17 10.22 -14.33
C ILE A 93 4.55 10.78 -13.06
N ASN A 94 3.41 10.25 -12.65
CA ASN A 94 2.80 10.65 -11.39
C ASN A 94 3.72 10.41 -10.21
N ASP A 95 3.59 11.31 -9.25
CA ASP A 95 4.13 11.13 -7.91
C ASP A 95 3.69 9.78 -7.35
N PHE A 96 4.59 9.14 -6.62
CA PHE A 96 4.32 7.87 -5.99
C PHE A 96 4.98 7.80 -4.63
N VAL A 97 4.35 7.04 -3.75
CA VAL A 97 4.84 6.80 -2.39
C VAL A 97 5.51 5.44 -2.38
N TYR A 98 6.65 5.37 -1.69
CA TYR A 98 7.44 4.17 -1.52
C TYR A 98 7.63 3.88 -0.03
N PHE A 99 7.40 2.63 0.36
CA PHE A 99 7.60 2.13 1.72
C PHE A 99 8.83 1.22 1.79
N ALA A 100 9.80 1.58 2.61
CA ALA A 100 10.96 0.75 2.91
C ALA A 100 10.70 -0.07 4.18
N TYR A 101 10.96 -1.37 4.11
CA TYR A 101 10.94 -2.30 5.25
C TYR A 101 11.98 -3.40 5.03
N PRO A 102 12.41 -4.15 6.07
CA PRO A 102 13.34 -5.25 5.90
C PRO A 102 12.82 -6.28 4.88
N GLY A 103 13.55 -6.46 3.78
CA GLY A 103 13.16 -7.35 2.67
C GLY A 103 12.30 -6.70 1.59
N SER A 104 12.03 -5.39 1.66
CA SER A 104 11.32 -4.68 0.58
C SER A 104 12.16 -4.64 -0.71
N PRO A 105 11.55 -4.67 -1.91
CA PRO A 105 12.25 -4.51 -3.18
C PRO A 105 13.18 -3.29 -3.17
N PRO A 106 14.45 -3.39 -3.60
CA PRO A 106 15.36 -2.26 -3.58
C PRO A 106 14.95 -1.22 -4.62
N ARG A 107 15.14 0.05 -4.26
CA ARG A 107 14.93 1.18 -5.18
C ARG A 107 15.96 1.09 -6.32
N THR A 108 15.49 1.01 -7.55
CA THR A 108 16.35 0.80 -8.72
C THR A 108 16.80 2.09 -9.39
N GLY A 109 16.14 3.22 -9.07
CA GLY A 109 16.37 4.51 -9.72
C GLY A 109 15.59 4.65 -11.04
N HIS A 110 15.02 3.57 -11.56
CA HIS A 110 14.09 3.60 -12.68
C HIS A 110 12.69 3.94 -12.17
N HIS A 111 12.31 5.21 -12.27
CA HIS A 111 11.07 5.74 -11.69
C HIS A 111 9.81 4.93 -12.05
N LEU A 112 9.68 4.46 -13.29
CA LEU A 112 8.54 3.65 -13.71
C LEU A 112 8.51 2.29 -13.00
N ARG A 113 9.66 1.63 -12.86
CA ARG A 113 9.77 0.32 -12.20
C ARG A 113 9.57 0.44 -10.70
N ASP A 114 10.09 1.51 -10.11
CA ASP A 114 9.94 1.78 -8.68
C ASP A 114 8.49 2.15 -8.34
N ALA A 115 7.80 2.88 -9.21
CA ALA A 115 6.38 3.22 -9.05
C ALA A 115 5.44 2.01 -9.19
N THR A 116 5.90 0.95 -9.89
CA THR A 116 5.16 -0.30 -10.08
C THR A 116 5.63 -1.44 -9.18
N ALA A 117 6.47 -1.15 -8.18
CA ALA A 117 6.88 -2.12 -7.17
C ALA A 117 5.73 -2.42 -6.18
N GLU A 118 5.79 -3.58 -5.51
CA GLU A 118 4.78 -4.02 -4.54
C GLU A 118 4.71 -3.13 -3.29
N ASN A 119 5.80 -2.46 -2.96
CA ASN A 119 5.94 -1.56 -1.83
C ASN A 119 5.73 -0.08 -2.19
N ALA A 120 5.23 0.18 -3.39
CA ALA A 120 4.92 1.51 -3.88
C ALA A 120 3.48 1.63 -4.35
N PHE A 121 2.93 2.84 -4.30
CA PHE A 121 1.64 3.14 -4.91
C PHE A 121 1.62 4.55 -5.53
N MET A 122 0.99 4.67 -6.69
CA MET A 122 0.91 5.91 -7.45
C MET A 122 -0.20 6.83 -6.92
N LEU A 123 0.12 8.12 -6.78
CA LEU A 123 -0.77 9.17 -6.33
C LEU A 123 -1.74 9.63 -7.44
N ASN A 124 -2.73 10.42 -7.02
CA ASN A 124 -3.62 11.12 -7.95
C ASN A 124 -2.88 12.28 -8.63
N PHE A 125 -3.37 12.66 -9.80
CA PHE A 125 -2.81 13.77 -10.58
C PHE A 125 -3.07 15.15 -9.94
N PHE A 126 -4.15 15.30 -9.18
CA PHE A 126 -4.65 16.61 -8.75
C PHE A 126 -4.77 16.74 -7.22
N ASP A 127 -5.44 15.79 -6.56
CA ASP A 127 -5.70 15.86 -5.12
C ASP A 127 -5.13 14.66 -4.37
N ASN A 128 -4.15 14.94 -3.51
CA ASN A 128 -3.45 13.97 -2.67
C ASN A 128 -3.51 14.31 -1.18
N ARG A 129 -4.33 15.29 -0.76
CA ARG A 129 -4.36 15.75 0.64
C ARG A 129 -4.57 14.60 1.62
N ARG A 130 -5.55 13.75 1.34
CA ARG A 130 -5.86 12.57 2.17
C ARG A 130 -4.72 11.55 2.23
N VAL A 131 -3.85 11.52 1.22
CA VAL A 131 -2.68 10.64 1.23
C VAL A 131 -1.61 11.19 2.17
N PHE A 132 -1.41 12.51 2.20
CA PHE A 132 -0.53 13.14 3.18
C PHE A 132 -1.06 12.92 4.61
N ASP A 133 -2.37 13.09 4.84
CA ASP A 133 -2.99 12.81 6.15
C ASP A 133 -2.75 11.35 6.58
N ALA A 134 -2.81 10.40 5.64
CA ALA A 134 -2.53 8.99 5.92
C ALA A 134 -1.05 8.75 6.25
N ILE A 135 -0.12 9.41 5.56
CA ILE A 135 1.32 9.28 5.81
C ILE A 135 1.68 9.86 7.18
N GLU A 136 1.09 10.99 7.55
CA GLU A 136 1.24 11.60 8.88
C GLU A 136 0.78 10.64 9.97
N LEU A 137 -0.44 10.09 9.84
CA LEU A 137 -0.98 9.08 10.76
C LEU A 137 -0.08 7.84 10.86
N ILE A 138 0.47 7.35 9.74
CA ILE A 138 1.38 6.20 9.75
C ILE A 138 2.66 6.53 10.53
N THR A 139 3.18 7.75 10.39
CA THR A 139 4.40 8.21 11.05
C THR A 139 4.18 8.30 12.56
N GLU A 140 3.07 8.90 13.00
CA GLU A 140 2.68 8.95 14.41
C GLU A 140 2.57 7.55 15.03
N LEU A 141 1.88 6.64 14.34
CA LEU A 141 1.74 5.25 14.79
C LEU A 141 3.08 4.50 14.84
N ALA A 142 4.02 4.83 13.95
CA ALA A 142 5.35 4.24 13.96
C ALA A 142 6.16 4.73 15.18
N GLU A 143 6.14 6.03 15.46
CA GLU A 143 6.83 6.63 16.61
C GLU A 143 6.32 6.06 17.94
N ASP A 144 5.00 6.03 18.14
CA ASP A 144 4.38 5.50 19.36
C ASP A 144 4.79 4.04 19.64
N LYS A 145 4.87 3.23 18.58
CA LYS A 145 5.27 1.82 18.69
C LYS A 145 6.76 1.64 18.90
N VAL A 146 7.59 2.49 18.31
CA VAL A 146 9.03 2.51 18.57
C VAL A 146 9.30 2.85 20.03
N VAL A 147 8.66 3.90 20.55
CA VAL A 147 8.77 4.32 21.96
C VAL A 147 8.28 3.21 22.90
N SER A 148 7.11 2.62 22.62
CA SER A 148 6.55 1.52 23.41
C SER A 148 7.49 0.30 23.46
N ASN A 149 8.07 -0.10 22.32
CA ASN A 149 9.01 -1.21 22.27
C ASN A 149 10.31 -0.94 23.06
N ILE A 150 10.82 0.30 23.03
CA ILE A 150 12.00 0.70 23.83
C ILE A 150 11.68 0.60 25.32
N LEU A 151 10.51 1.09 25.74
CA LEU A 151 10.07 1.02 27.14
C LEU A 151 9.89 -0.43 27.62
N LEU A 152 9.28 -1.29 26.79
CA LEU A 152 9.14 -2.72 27.09
C LEU A 152 10.50 -3.41 27.22
N ARG A 153 11.45 -3.14 26.31
CA ARG A 153 12.80 -3.69 26.39
C ARG A 153 13.55 -3.23 27.65
N LYS A 154 13.47 -1.95 28.01
CA LYS A 154 14.09 -1.45 29.26
C LYS A 154 13.54 -2.15 30.49
N ARG A 155 12.22 -2.42 30.52
CA ARG A 155 11.56 -3.09 31.65
C ARG A 155 11.95 -4.56 31.77
N LEU A 156 12.17 -5.25 30.65
CA LEU A 156 12.59 -6.66 30.63
C LEU A 156 14.06 -6.88 31.00
N VAL A 157 14.91 -5.85 30.88
CA VAL A 157 16.34 -5.92 31.24
C VAL A 157 16.57 -5.62 32.74
N GLN A 158 15.54 -5.13 33.45
CA GLN A 158 15.60 -4.78 34.88
C GLN A 158 15.04 -5.88 35.80
N ILE A 159 14.84 -7.09 35.28
CA ILE A 159 14.41 -8.30 36.03
C ILE A 159 15.55 -9.32 35.95
#